data_AF-A0A4V1ZRA0-F1
#
_entry.id   AF-A0A4V1ZRA0-F1
#
_cell.length_a   1.000
_cell.length_b   1.000
_cell.length_c   1.000
_cell.angle_alpha   90.00
_cell.angle_beta   90.00
_cell.angle_gamma   90.00
#
_symmetry.space_group_name_H-M   'P 1'
#
loop_
_entity.id
_entity.type
_entity.pdbx_description
1 polymer ?
#
loop_
_entity_poly.entity_id
_entity_poly.type
_entity_poly.pdbx_seq_one_letter_code
_entity_poly.pdbx_strand_id
1 'polypeptide(L)' 'MRRLTVASVAYKLAPVGPDAVGGSEQVLTAIDAALVAAGHRSIVVAMEGSRSAG' A
#
# COMPACT_ATOMS: atom_id res chain seq x y z
N MET A 1 -0.48 -11.55 -17.83
CA MET A 1 -1.36 -10.42 -17.43
C MET A 1 -0.72 -9.10 -17.87
N ARG A 2 -1.51 -8.05 -18.16
CA ARG A 2 -0.97 -6.73 -18.50
C ARG A 2 -0.47 -6.02 -17.23
N ARG A 3 0.71 -5.39 -17.28
CA ARG A 3 1.25 -4.61 -16.16
C ARG A 3 0.38 -3.35 -15.92
N LEU A 4 0.03 -3.09 -14.67
CA LEU A 4 -0.72 -1.90 -14.25
C LEU A 4 0.17 -0.98 -13.39
N THR A 5 -0.18 0.30 -13.36
CA THR A 5 0.25 1.23 -12.32
C THR A 5 -0.98 1.58 -11.50
N VAL A 6 -0.95 1.29 -10.20
CA VAL A 6 -2.08 1.47 -9.29
C VAL A 6 -1.69 2.53 -8.26
N ALA A 7 -2.55 3.53 -8.08
CA ALA A 7 -2.37 4.53 -7.03
C ALA A 7 -3.41 4.30 -5.93
N SER A 8 -2.95 4.13 -4.70
CA SER A 8 -3.78 3.98 -3.51
C SER A 8 -3.54 5.16 -2.57
N VAL A 9 -4.62 5.81 -2.15
CA VAL A 9 -4.58 6.97 -1.25
C VAL A 9 -5.07 6.53 0.12
N ALA A 10 -4.17 6.50 1.09
CA ALA A 10 -4.45 6.03 2.43
C ALA A 10 -5.11 7.12 3.29
N TYR A 11 -5.72 6.68 4.38
CA TYR A 11 -6.27 7.57 5.40
C TYR A 11 -5.15 8.39 6.07
N LYS A 12 -5.43 9.66 6.39
CA LYS A 12 -4.38 10.61 6.81
C LYS A 12 -3.94 10.50 8.27
N LEU A 13 -4.66 9.78 9.12
CA LEU A 13 -4.40 9.75 10.57
C LEU A 13 -3.75 8.43 11.06
N ALA A 14 -3.48 7.48 10.17
CA ALA A 14 -2.85 6.21 10.53
C ALA A 14 -1.79 5.82 9.48
N PRO A 15 -0.59 5.37 9.89
CA PRO A 15 0.44 4.94 8.97
C PRO A 15 0.07 3.60 8.34
N VAL A 16 0.42 3.45 7.06
CA VAL A 16 0.35 2.17 6.36
C VAL A 16 1.66 1.42 6.55
N GLY A 17 1.60 0.10 6.67
CA GLY A 17 2.78 -0.76 6.69
C GLY A 17 2.57 -2.04 7.50
N PRO A 18 3.61 -2.88 7.63
CA PRO A 18 3.53 -4.18 8.30
C PRO A 18 3.00 -4.13 9.74
N ASP A 19 3.24 -3.01 10.43
CA ASP A 19 2.84 -2.79 11.82
C ASP A 19 1.53 -1.97 11.94
N ALA A 20 0.76 -1.87 10.85
CA ALA A 20 -0.51 -1.17 10.86
C ALA A 20 -1.52 -1.85 11.79
N VAL A 21 -2.17 -1.06 12.65
CA VAL A 21 -3.20 -1.54 13.58
C VAL A 21 -4.62 -1.33 13.05
N GLY A 22 -4.79 -0.42 12.08
CA GLY A 22 -6.08 -0.15 11.44
C GLY A 22 -6.38 -1.14 10.32
N GLY A 23 -7.65 -1.55 10.21
CA GLY A 23 -8.06 -2.59 9.26
C GLY A 23 -7.82 -2.19 7.80
N SER A 24 -8.12 -0.94 7.43
CA SER A 24 -7.85 -0.44 6.08
C SER A 24 -6.36 -0.39 5.76
N GLU A 25 -5.53 -0.01 6.73
CA GLU A 25 -4.08 0.09 6.56
C GLU A 25 -3.44 -1.30 6.43
N GLN A 26 -3.94 -2.29 7.17
CA GLN A 26 -3.54 -3.70 7.01
C GLN A 26 -3.90 -4.23 5.62
N VAL A 27 -5.13 -3.98 5.17
CA VAL A 27 -5.58 -4.38 3.82
C VAL A 27 -4.73 -3.73 2.73
N LEU A 28 -4.49 -2.42 2.83
CA LEU A 28 -3.67 -1.70 1.87
C LEU A 28 -2.23 -2.24 1.85
N THR A 29 -1.64 -2.53 3.01
CA THR A 29 -0.31 -3.14 3.11
C THR A 29 -0.25 -4.49 2.37
N ALA A 30 -1.27 -5.33 2.53
CA ALA A 30 -1.34 -6.62 1.85
C ALA A 30 -1.52 -6.49 0.33
N ILE A 31 -2.38 -5.57 -0.12
CA ILE A 31 -2.63 -5.32 -1.55
C ILE A 31 -1.37 -4.77 -2.22
N ASP A 32 -0.72 -3.79 -1.60
CA ASP A 32 0.52 -3.18 -2.10
C ASP A 32 1.61 -4.23 -2.33
N ALA A 33 1.87 -5.09 -1.34
CA ALA A 33 2.81 -6.20 -1.46
C ALA A 33 2.41 -7.19 -2.57
N ALA A 34 1.12 -7.51 -2.68
CA ALA A 34 0.63 -8.44 -3.71
C ALA A 34 0.77 -7.87 -5.14
N LEU A 35 0.52 -6.57 -5.33
CA LEU A 35 0.68 -5.89 -6.62
C LEU A 35 2.15 -5.94 -7.07
N VAL A 36 3.08 -5.63 -6.16
CA VAL A 36 4.52 -5.72 -6.44
C VAL A 36 4.93 -7.14 -6.78
N ALA A 37 4.50 -8.12 -5.99
CA ALA A 37 4.82 -9.53 -6.23
C ALA A 37 4.27 -10.03 -7.59
N ALA A 38 3.14 -9.49 -8.05
CA ALA A 38 2.56 -9.78 -9.36
C ALA A 38 3.22 -9.01 -10.52
N GLY A 39 4.24 -8.18 -10.27
CA GLY A 39 4.96 -7.39 -11.27
C GLY A 39 4.25 -6.09 -11.69
N HIS A 40 3.23 -5.66 -10.95
CA HIS A 40 2.61 -4.34 -11.11
C HIS A 40 3.47 -3.25 -10.45
N ARG A 41 3.14 -1.99 -10.73
CA ARG A 41 3.72 -0.84 -10.03
C ARG A 41 2.66 -0.30 -9.06
N SER A 42 2.99 -0.21 -7.78
CA SER A 42 2.11 0.39 -6.77
C SER A 42 2.62 1.78 -6.40
N ILE A 43 1.72 2.71 -6.13
CA ILE A 43 2.05 4.03 -5.62
C ILE A 43 1.12 4.29 -4.44
N VAL A 44 1.69 4.37 -3.24
CA VAL A 44 0.93 4.63 -2.02
C VAL A 44 1.14 6.08 -1.61
N VAL A 45 0.05 6.86 -1.58
CA VAL A 45 0.03 8.20 -0.98
C VAL A 45 -0.48 8.04 0.45
N ALA A 46 0.40 8.18 1.43
CA ALA A 46 0.09 7.97 2.83
C ALA A 46 0.78 9.01 3.74
N MET A 47 0.38 9.04 5.00
CA MET A 47 1.01 9.92 5.99
C MET A 47 2.50 9.57 6.18
N GLU A 48 3.28 10.56 6.60
CA GLU A 48 4.69 10.36 6.94
C GLU A 48 4.88 9.23 7.97
N GLY A 49 5.97 8.46 7.83
CA GLY A 49 6.23 7.26 8.62
C GLY A 49 5.60 5.97 8.09
N SER A 50 4.77 6.04 7.04
CA SER A 50 4.26 4.86 6.35
C SER A 50 5.37 4.08 5.62
N ARG A 51 5.20 2.77 5.46
CA ARG A 51 6.11 1.88 4.72
C ARG A 51 5.33 1.11 3.66
N SER A 52 5.62 1.38 2.39
CA SER A 52 5.10 0.67 1.22
C SER A 52 6.15 -0.25 0.59
N ALA A 53 5.70 -1.24 -0.16
CA ALA A 53 6.48 -2.23 -0.89
C ALA A 53 6.94 -1.74 -2.29
N GLY A 54 6.18 -0.86 -2.98
CA GLY A 54 6.70 -0.04 -4.09
C GLY A 54 5.99 0.01 -5.44
#